data_AF-A0A7V0JHP4-F1
#
_entry.id   AF-A0A7V0JHP4-F1
#
_cell.length_a   1.000
_cell.length_b   1.000
_cell.length_c   1.000
_cell.angle_alpha   90.00
_cell.angle_beta   90.00
_cell.angle_gamma   90.00
#
_symmetry.space_group_name_H-M   'P 1'
#
loop_
_entity.id
_entity.type
_entity.pdbx_description
1 polymer ?
#
loop_
_entity_poly.entity_id
_entity_poly.type
_entity_poly.pdbx_seq_one_letter_code
_entity_poly.pdbx_strand_id
1 'polypeptide(L)'
;LFEFSAKYDPVPTMLTQCHTSVVKGFMGQTTAFKKSLVKKSVIIMGEVEGADEVKYLHGDYEKGTFTFYGGHDPEDYRHQVGDPPTQLELYPNSPGYRLILNNVLFPAARKKEQKT
;
A
#
# COMPACT_ATOMS: atom_id res chain seq x y z
N LEU A 1 -8.20 5.05 1.56
CA LEU A 1 -7.08 4.92 2.52
C LEU A 1 -7.58 5.37 3.88
N PHE A 2 -7.14 4.73 4.95
CA PHE A 2 -7.45 5.19 6.30
C PHE A 2 -6.42 6.20 6.79
N GLU A 3 -6.86 7.07 7.70
CA GLU A 3 -6.00 8.02 8.40
C GLU A 3 -5.56 7.42 9.73
N PHE A 4 -4.29 7.65 10.07
CA PHE A 4 -3.65 7.12 11.25
C PHE A 4 -3.02 8.25 12.06
N SER A 5 -2.92 8.07 13.37
CA SER A 5 -2.26 9.04 14.22
C SER A 5 -0.75 8.94 14.05
N ALA A 6 -0.09 9.98 13.56
CA ALA A 6 1.37 10.02 13.47
C ALA A 6 2.08 9.76 14.83
N LYS A 7 1.38 10.06 15.94
CA LYS A 7 1.89 9.87 17.31
C LYS A 7 1.78 8.43 17.78
N TYR A 8 0.68 7.74 17.46
CA TYR A 8 0.38 6.40 17.99
C TYR A 8 0.68 5.29 16.97
N ASP A 9 0.54 5.59 15.68
CA ASP A 9 0.61 4.67 14.56
C ASP A 9 1.60 5.17 13.50
N PRO A 10 2.89 5.36 13.84
CA PRO A 10 3.85 5.99 12.94
C PRO A 10 4.04 5.21 11.64
N VAL A 11 4.10 3.87 11.70
CA VAL A 11 4.30 3.02 10.52
C VAL A 11 3.12 3.11 9.56
N PRO A 12 1.86 2.83 9.96
CA PRO A 12 0.70 3.02 9.09
C PRO A 12 0.59 4.44 8.52
N THR A 13 0.89 5.46 9.33
CA THR A 13 0.89 6.87 8.88
C THR A 13 1.89 7.10 7.73
N MET A 14 3.11 6.58 7.85
CA MET A 14 4.11 6.70 6.79
C MET A 14 3.73 5.89 5.55
N LEU A 15 3.25 4.66 5.73
CA LEU A 15 2.88 3.76 4.62
C LEU A 15 1.67 4.28 3.84
N THR A 16 0.77 5.04 4.47
CA THR A 16 -0.41 5.65 3.83
C THR A 16 -0.21 7.09 3.40
N GLN A 17 0.98 7.67 3.58
CA GLN A 17 1.26 9.06 3.21
C GLN A 17 1.08 9.29 1.70
N CYS A 18 -0.03 9.93 1.32
CA CYS A 18 -0.39 10.22 -0.06
C CYS A 18 -1.12 11.57 -0.15
N HIS A 19 -1.11 12.20 -1.33
CA HIS A 19 -1.80 13.49 -1.56
C HIS A 19 -3.31 13.31 -1.82
N THR A 20 -3.80 12.08 -1.86
CA THR A 20 -5.21 11.70 -1.96
C THR A 20 -5.50 10.53 -1.05
N SER A 21 -6.72 10.47 -0.50
CA SER A 21 -7.22 9.34 0.29
C SER A 21 -7.88 8.26 -0.58
N VAL A 22 -8.27 8.60 -1.81
CA VAL A 22 -8.89 7.68 -2.78
C VAL A 22 -7.87 7.39 -3.89
N VAL A 23 -7.63 6.10 -4.11
CA VAL A 23 -6.67 5.61 -5.11
C VAL A 23 -7.40 4.67 -6.05
N LYS A 24 -7.01 4.66 -7.33
CA LYS A 24 -7.55 3.70 -8.30
C LYS A 24 -7.33 2.28 -7.78
N GLY A 25 -8.36 1.45 -7.87
CA GLY A 25 -8.23 0.03 -7.58
C GLY A 25 -7.43 -0.67 -8.68
N PHE A 26 -7.35 -2.00 -8.58
CA PHE A 26 -6.71 -2.85 -9.58
C PHE A 26 -7.71 -3.89 -10.06
N MET A 27 -7.68 -4.20 -11.36
CA MET A 27 -8.38 -5.35 -11.91
C MET A 27 -7.45 -6.55 -11.90
N GLY A 28 -7.97 -7.72 -11.54
CA GLY A 28 -7.21 -8.95 -11.61
C GLY A 28 -7.64 -9.98 -10.57
N GLN A 29 -7.30 -11.23 -10.83
CA GLN A 29 -7.49 -12.31 -9.86
C GLN A 29 -6.52 -12.11 -8.69
N THR A 30 -6.92 -12.45 -7.47
CA THR A 30 -6.08 -12.39 -6.25
C THR A 30 -5.53 -10.99 -5.88
N THR A 31 -6.20 -9.91 -6.29
CA THR A 31 -5.79 -8.53 -5.97
C THR A 31 -6.33 -8.00 -4.64
N ALA A 32 -7.06 -8.82 -3.88
CA ALA A 32 -7.69 -8.43 -2.63
C ALA A 32 -7.83 -9.62 -1.65
N PHE A 33 -7.92 -9.30 -0.36
CA PHE A 33 -8.37 -10.21 0.68
C PHE A 33 -9.83 -9.93 1.03
N LYS A 34 -10.57 -10.98 1.42
CA LYS A 34 -11.89 -10.79 2.06
C LYS A 34 -11.69 -10.21 3.45
N LYS A 35 -12.30 -9.06 3.76
CA LYS A 35 -12.11 -8.36 5.04
C LYS A 35 -12.47 -9.25 6.23
N SER A 36 -13.54 -10.04 6.09
CA SER A 36 -13.96 -11.06 7.06
C SER A 36 -12.92 -12.14 7.41
N LEU A 37 -11.93 -12.38 6.54
CA LEU A 37 -10.87 -13.37 6.73
C LEU A 37 -9.53 -12.75 7.19
N VAL A 38 -9.44 -11.42 7.28
CA VAL A 38 -8.26 -10.72 7.76
C VAL A 38 -8.16 -10.88 9.27
N LYS A 39 -6.99 -11.34 9.76
CA LYS A 39 -6.73 -11.48 11.20
C LYS A 39 -6.81 -10.12 11.89
N LYS A 40 -7.36 -10.08 13.11
CA LYS A 40 -7.49 -8.84 13.90
C LYS A 40 -6.16 -8.13 14.20
N SER A 41 -5.05 -8.87 14.21
CA SER A 41 -3.71 -8.33 14.42
C SER A 41 -3.14 -7.63 13.19
N VAL A 42 -3.79 -7.73 12.03
CA VAL A 42 -3.37 -7.10 10.78
C VAL A 42 -4.06 -5.75 10.67
N ILE A 43 -3.28 -4.72 10.34
CA ILE A 43 -3.75 -3.35 10.16
C ILE A 43 -4.23 -3.22 8.72
N ILE A 44 -5.52 -2.91 8.55
CA ILE A 44 -6.08 -2.55 7.25
C ILE A 44 -5.74 -1.08 7.00
N MET A 45 -5.07 -0.79 5.89
CA MET A 45 -4.67 0.57 5.49
C MET A 45 -5.53 1.12 4.35
N GLY A 46 -6.18 0.24 3.58
CA GLY A 46 -7.08 0.61 2.50
C GLY A 46 -7.99 -0.53 2.06
N GLU A 47 -9.26 -0.19 1.87
CA GLU A 47 -10.32 -1.09 1.42
C GLU A 47 -11.12 -0.49 0.27
N VAL A 48 -11.92 -1.32 -0.38
CA VAL A 48 -12.91 -0.88 -1.37
C VAL A 48 -14.18 -0.50 -0.62
N GLU A 49 -14.56 0.77 -0.71
CA GLU A 49 -15.77 1.26 -0.06
C GLU A 49 -17.01 0.50 -0.56
N GLY A 50 -17.84 0.04 0.38
CA GLY A 50 -19.05 -0.72 0.07
C GLY A 50 -18.83 -2.20 -0.29
N ALA A 51 -17.60 -2.72 -0.25
CA ALA A 51 -17.30 -4.13 -0.51
C ALA A 51 -16.55 -4.81 0.67
N ASP A 52 -16.64 -6.14 0.76
CA ASP A 52 -15.87 -6.96 1.74
C ASP A 52 -14.42 -7.19 1.27
N GLU A 53 -13.78 -6.19 0.65
CA GLU A 53 -12.47 -6.31 0.00
C GLU A 53 -11.41 -5.36 0.59
N VAL A 54 -10.30 -5.94 1.05
CA VAL A 54 -9.11 -5.22 1.50
C VAL A 54 -8.01 -5.33 0.44
N LYS A 55 -7.48 -4.18 0.01
CA LYS A 55 -6.42 -4.11 -1.02
C LYS A 55 -5.10 -3.53 -0.50
N TYR A 56 -5.08 -2.99 0.71
CA TYR A 56 -3.85 -2.50 1.34
C TYR A 56 -3.86 -2.84 2.83
N LEU A 57 -2.88 -3.62 3.28
CA LEU A 57 -2.76 -4.06 4.67
C LEU A 57 -1.30 -4.25 5.10
N HIS A 58 -1.06 -4.11 6.39
CA HIS A 58 0.26 -4.23 7.01
C HIS A 58 0.17 -5.05 8.29
N GLY A 59 1.23 -5.77 8.62
CA GLY A 59 1.29 -6.48 9.88
C GLY A 59 2.70 -6.93 10.24
N ASP A 60 2.85 -7.34 11.49
CA ASP A 60 4.09 -7.92 12.00
C ASP A 60 4.09 -9.44 11.80
N TYR A 61 5.28 -9.98 11.55
CA TYR A 61 5.52 -11.42 11.57
C TYR A 61 6.90 -11.70 12.19
N GLU A 62 6.87 -12.29 13.38
CA GLU A 62 8.07 -12.54 14.20
C GLU A 62 8.91 -11.28 14.43
N LYS A 63 10.13 -11.23 13.88
CA LYS A 63 11.05 -10.09 13.99
C LYS A 63 10.96 -9.12 12.81
N GLY A 64 10.05 -9.40 11.87
CA GLY A 64 9.86 -8.63 10.65
C GLY A 64 8.44 -8.09 10.53
N THR A 65 8.23 -7.39 9.43
CA THR A 65 6.94 -6.82 9.05
C THR A 65 6.64 -7.20 7.62
N PHE A 66 5.36 -7.25 7.24
CA PHE A 66 4.95 -7.41 5.86
C PHE A 66 3.93 -6.33 5.49
N THR A 67 3.93 -5.96 4.22
CA THR A 67 2.89 -5.12 3.64
C THR A 67 2.39 -5.77 2.36
N PHE A 68 1.08 -5.86 2.22
CA PHE A 68 0.42 -6.23 0.98
C PHE A 68 -0.26 -4.99 0.41
N TYR A 69 0.13 -4.60 -0.80
CA TYR A 69 -0.58 -3.66 -1.65
C TYR A 69 -0.95 -4.39 -2.94
N GLY A 70 -2.24 -4.61 -3.16
CA GLY A 70 -2.71 -5.46 -4.26
C GLY A 70 -2.48 -4.83 -5.63
N GLY A 71 -2.51 -5.66 -6.67
CA GLY A 71 -2.42 -5.22 -8.06
C GLY A 71 -1.05 -5.32 -8.70
N HIS A 72 -0.98 -4.99 -9.99
CA HIS A 72 0.24 -5.04 -10.79
C HIS A 72 0.75 -3.62 -11.09
N ASP A 73 -0.02 -2.86 -11.88
CA ASP A 73 0.30 -1.48 -12.24
C ASP A 73 -0.78 -0.53 -11.70
N PRO A 74 -0.43 0.47 -10.87
CA PRO A 74 -1.41 1.43 -10.34
C PRO A 74 -1.99 2.40 -11.37
N GLU A 75 -1.30 2.62 -12.49
CA GLU A 75 -1.76 3.53 -13.54
C GLU A 75 -2.30 2.81 -14.78
N ASP A 76 -2.22 1.47 -14.79
CA ASP A 76 -2.90 0.62 -15.76
C ASP A 76 -3.85 -0.37 -15.05
N TYR A 77 -5.10 0.07 -14.91
CA TYR A 77 -6.15 -0.69 -14.22
C TYR A 77 -6.37 -2.09 -14.82
N ARG A 78 -6.16 -2.27 -16.13
CA ARG A 78 -6.50 -3.51 -16.86
C ARG A 78 -5.31 -4.12 -17.58
N HIS A 79 -4.09 -3.93 -17.08
CA HIS A 79 -2.89 -4.41 -17.74
C HIS A 79 -2.98 -5.89 -18.14
N GLN A 80 -2.95 -6.18 -19.44
CA GLN A 80 -3.03 -7.53 -19.99
C GLN A 80 -1.64 -8.04 -20.37
N VAL A 81 -1.51 -9.36 -20.44
CA VAL A 81 -0.27 -9.98 -20.90
C VAL A 81 0.00 -9.59 -22.35
N GLY A 82 1.12 -8.90 -22.58
CA GLY A 82 1.53 -8.41 -23.90
C GLY A 82 1.24 -6.93 -24.14
N ASP A 83 0.54 -6.25 -23.22
CA ASP A 83 0.40 -4.79 -23.28
C ASP A 83 1.78 -4.12 -23.13
N PRO A 84 2.00 -2.98 -23.80
CA PRO A 84 3.24 -2.24 -23.65
C PRO A 84 3.42 -1.79 -22.18
N PRO A 85 4.67 -1.66 -21.71
CA PRO A 85 4.91 -1.16 -20.37
C PRO A 85 4.39 0.27 -20.20
N THR A 86 3.91 0.58 -19.01
CA THR A 86 3.47 1.93 -18.65
C THR A 86 4.64 2.91 -18.73
N GLN A 87 4.41 4.04 -19.42
CA GLN A 87 5.37 5.13 -19.49
C GLN A 87 5.30 5.97 -18.21
N LEU A 88 6.22 5.70 -17.26
CA LEU A 88 6.23 6.33 -15.93
C LEU A 88 6.31 7.87 -15.97
N GLU A 89 6.94 8.42 -17.01
CA GLU A 89 7.09 9.87 -17.23
C GLU A 89 5.73 10.60 -17.33
N LEU A 90 4.68 9.89 -17.74
CA LEU A 90 3.32 10.43 -17.83
C LEU A 90 2.61 10.51 -16.46
N TYR A 91 3.18 9.89 -15.42
CA TYR A 91 2.57 9.74 -14.11
C TYR A 91 3.44 10.24 -12.94
N PRO A 92 3.99 11.47 -13.00
CA PRO A 92 4.91 11.97 -11.98
C PRO A 92 4.27 12.13 -10.60
N ASN A 93 2.94 12.25 -10.54
CA ASN A 93 2.17 12.42 -9.31
C ASN A 93 1.23 11.22 -9.05
N SER A 94 1.57 10.02 -9.54
CA SER A 94 0.75 8.83 -9.30
C SER A 94 0.59 8.55 -7.80
N PRO A 95 -0.66 8.46 -7.28
CA PRO A 95 -0.88 8.05 -5.90
C PRO A 95 -0.51 6.59 -5.65
N GLY A 96 -0.72 5.69 -6.63
CA GLY A 96 -0.41 4.29 -6.45
C GLY A 96 1.10 4.02 -6.46
N TYR A 97 1.87 4.64 -7.36
CA TYR A 97 3.34 4.55 -7.30
C TYR A 97 3.91 5.17 -6.02
N ARG A 98 3.33 6.28 -5.53
CA ARG A 98 3.70 6.87 -4.23
C ARG A 98 3.57 5.86 -3.09
N LEU A 99 2.48 5.10 -3.04
CA LEU A 99 2.28 4.07 -2.01
C LEU A 99 3.28 2.92 -2.14
N ILE A 100 3.59 2.48 -3.37
CA ILE A 100 4.65 1.46 -3.61
C ILE A 100 5.99 1.96 -3.08
N LEU A 101 6.36 3.21 -3.37
CA LEU A 101 7.61 3.81 -2.88
C LEU A 101 7.65 3.91 -1.37
N ASN A 102 6.54 4.26 -0.71
CA ASN A 102 6.47 4.27 0.75
C ASN A 102 6.80 2.89 1.35
N ASN A 103 6.32 1.81 0.72
CA ASN A 103 6.55 0.43 1.15
C ASN A 103 8.01 -0.04 0.96
N VAL A 104 8.72 0.50 -0.03
CA VAL A 104 10.12 0.11 -0.31
C VAL A 104 11.10 0.98 0.48
N LEU A 105 10.87 2.29 0.52
CA LEU A 105 11.83 3.24 1.09
C LEU A 105 11.81 3.24 2.62
N PHE A 106 10.66 2.96 3.25
CA PHE A 106 10.57 2.94 4.71
C PHE A 106 11.42 1.82 5.35
N PRO A 107 11.31 0.54 4.94
CA PRO A 107 12.18 -0.52 5.47
C PRO A 107 13.67 -0.31 5.13
N ALA A 108 13.97 0.36 4.03
CA ALA A 108 15.34 0.65 3.60
C ALA A 108 16.00 1.80 4.39
N ALA A 109 15.23 2.60 5.13
CA ALA A 109 15.76 3.71 5.91
C ALA A 109 16.59 3.19 7.11
N ARG A 110 17.91 3.41 7.05
CA ARG A 110 18.78 3.12 8.20
C ARG A 110 18.46 4.05 9.36
N LYS A 111 18.28 3.49 10.56
CA LYS A 111 18.22 4.30 11.78
C LYS A 111 19.52 5.09 11.91
N LYS A 112 19.41 6.41 12.09
CA LYS A 112 20.56 7.21 12.50
C LYS A 112 21.05 6.70 13.86
N GLU A 113 22.34 6.43 13.96
CA GLU A 113 22.96 6.11 15.24
C GLU A 113 22.75 7.29 16.19
N GLN A 114 22.25 6.99 17.39
CA GLN A 114 22.12 8.00 18.43
C GLN A 114 23.53 8.38 18.88
N LYS A 115 23.84 9.69 18.90
CA LYS A 115 25.08 10.15 19.53
C LYS A 115 24.93 9.92 21.03
N THR A 116 25.70 8.96 21.56
CA THR A 116 26.00 8.84 22.99
C THR A 116 26.93 9.95 23.43
#